data_AF-A0A7H4PM21-F1
#
_entry.id   AF-A0A7H4PM21-F1
#
_cell.length_a   1.000
_cell.length_b   1.000
_cell.length_c   1.000
_cell.angle_alpha   90.00
_cell.angle_beta   90.00
_cell.angle_gamma   90.00
#
_symmetry.space_group_name_H-M   'P 1'
#
loop_
_entity.id
_entity.type
_entity.pdbx_description
1 polymer ?
#
loop_
_entity_poly.entity_id
_entity_poly.type
_entity_poly.pdbx_seq_one_letter_code
_entity_poly.pdbx_strand_id
1 'polypeptide(L)'
;METAASHYDLGAFELEALRFSNQDMLLALTVSGKTPWVWGAMRHAWSLGAPIAVVTQQPTSEAAQLADIIIAPQTGPEAVAGFGNPKARIAQRQILTMLTTGLAIREGRVYENLRVDLQANTPHEAERQIAIVMAATGGSRSEAKAALASCNQHCRTAILMLLSGLDAWQARELLAEHNDHLRIALRAAQTVA
;
A
#
# COMPACT_ATOMS: atom_id res chain seq x y z
N MET A 1 6.67 -15.12 -30.94
CA MET A 1 7.23 -15.43 -29.62
C MET A 1 6.05 -15.54 -28.68
N GLU A 2 5.72 -16.74 -28.24
CA GLU A 2 4.59 -17.01 -27.36
C GLU A 2 4.91 -16.44 -25.99
N THR A 3 4.12 -15.46 -25.54
CA THR A 3 4.36 -14.78 -24.27
C THR A 3 3.67 -15.54 -23.14
N ALA A 4 4.17 -15.42 -21.91
CA ALA A 4 3.52 -15.99 -20.71
C ALA A 4 2.01 -15.65 -20.65
N ALA A 5 1.63 -14.48 -21.16
CA ALA A 5 0.26 -13.99 -21.23
C ALA A 5 -0.71 -14.93 -22.00
N SER A 6 -0.21 -15.77 -22.90
CA SER A 6 -1.02 -16.69 -23.72
C SER A 6 -1.36 -18.02 -23.03
N HIS A 7 -0.76 -18.33 -21.87
CA HIS A 7 -0.94 -19.61 -21.20
C HIS A 7 -1.89 -19.50 -20.00
N TYR A 8 -3.02 -20.21 -20.05
CA TYR A 8 -3.95 -20.28 -18.92
C TYR A 8 -3.33 -20.94 -17.68
N ASP A 9 -2.69 -22.09 -17.87
CA ASP A 9 -2.18 -22.90 -16.75
C ASP A 9 -1.06 -22.19 -15.97
N LEU A 10 -0.30 -21.32 -16.64
CA LEU A 10 0.80 -20.60 -16.02
C LEU A 10 0.34 -19.63 -14.94
N GLY A 11 -0.82 -18.99 -15.11
CA GLY A 11 -1.36 -18.06 -14.09
C GLY A 11 -1.75 -18.78 -12.80
N ALA A 12 -2.34 -19.98 -12.91
CA ALA A 12 -2.65 -20.81 -11.75
C ALA A 12 -1.38 -21.33 -11.08
N PHE A 13 -0.45 -21.86 -11.87
CA PHE A 13 0.84 -22.37 -11.39
C PHE A 13 1.64 -21.32 -10.60
N GLU A 14 1.68 -20.07 -11.07
CA GLU A 14 2.41 -19.00 -10.38
C GLU A 14 1.73 -18.61 -9.04
N LEU A 15 0.40 -18.65 -8.95
CA LEU A 15 -0.30 -18.45 -7.68
C LEU A 15 -0.03 -19.60 -6.69
N GLU A 16 0.00 -20.84 -7.17
CA GLU A 16 0.37 -22.01 -6.35
C GLU A 16 1.80 -21.90 -5.82
N ALA A 17 2.75 -21.47 -6.67
CA ALA A 17 4.14 -21.26 -6.29
C ALA A 17 4.29 -20.17 -5.21
N LEU A 18 3.42 -19.15 -5.22
CA LEU A 18 3.35 -18.12 -4.18
C LEU A 18 2.64 -18.59 -2.90
N ARG A 19 2.09 -19.80 -2.87
CA ARG A 19 1.21 -20.32 -1.82
C ARG A 19 -0.01 -19.41 -1.57
N PHE A 20 -0.53 -18.83 -2.65
CA PHE A 20 -1.70 -17.97 -2.61
C PHE A 20 -2.90 -18.71 -1.99
N SER A 21 -3.67 -18.03 -1.16
CA SER A 21 -4.75 -18.62 -0.36
C SER A 21 -5.98 -17.72 -0.27
N ASN A 22 -7.02 -18.18 0.42
CA ASN A 22 -8.21 -17.39 0.73
C ASN A 22 -7.98 -16.27 1.77
N GLN A 23 -6.78 -16.19 2.36
CA GLN A 23 -6.37 -15.08 3.20
C GLN A 23 -5.77 -13.92 2.39
N ASP A 24 -5.49 -14.16 1.11
CA ASP A 24 -4.95 -13.18 0.18
C ASP A 24 -6.07 -12.59 -0.70
N MET A 25 -5.79 -11.44 -1.32
CA MET A 25 -6.66 -10.83 -2.31
C MET A 25 -5.94 -10.73 -3.65
N LEU A 26 -6.58 -11.16 -4.73
CA LEU A 26 -6.04 -11.01 -6.08
C LEU A 26 -6.49 -9.68 -6.69
N LEU A 27 -5.54 -8.85 -7.11
CA LEU A 27 -5.80 -7.67 -7.94
C LEU A 27 -5.31 -7.94 -9.38
N ALA A 28 -6.23 -8.28 -10.27
CA ALA A 28 -5.94 -8.57 -11.66
C ALA A 28 -5.87 -7.30 -12.52
N LEU A 29 -4.89 -7.21 -13.41
CA LEU A 29 -4.73 -6.08 -14.35
C LEU A 29 -4.87 -6.59 -15.79
N THR A 30 -5.89 -6.14 -16.50
CA THR A 30 -6.09 -6.53 -17.90
C THR A 30 -6.90 -5.48 -18.66
N VAL A 31 -6.41 -5.01 -19.80
CA VAL A 31 -7.14 -4.01 -20.59
C VAL A 31 -8.36 -4.65 -21.28
N SER A 32 -8.17 -5.79 -21.94
CA SER A 32 -9.21 -6.46 -22.72
C SER A 32 -10.13 -7.35 -21.88
N GLY A 33 -9.68 -7.80 -20.70
CA GLY A 33 -10.40 -8.79 -19.90
C GLY A 33 -10.37 -10.21 -20.49
N LYS A 34 -9.52 -10.47 -21.49
CA LYS A 34 -9.43 -11.74 -22.24
C LYS A 34 -8.05 -12.37 -22.20
N THR A 35 -7.13 -11.87 -21.37
CA THR A 35 -5.75 -12.35 -21.32
C THR A 35 -5.72 -13.74 -20.67
N PRO A 36 -5.28 -14.80 -21.37
CA PRO A 36 -5.32 -16.17 -20.85
C PRO A 36 -4.67 -16.37 -19.48
N TRP A 37 -3.46 -15.83 -19.28
CA TRP A 37 -2.76 -15.92 -17.99
C TRP A 37 -3.58 -15.32 -16.84
N VAL A 38 -4.19 -14.14 -17.06
CA VAL A 38 -5.01 -13.47 -16.06
C VAL A 38 -6.23 -14.31 -15.73
N TRP A 39 -6.85 -14.92 -16.75
CA TRP A 39 -8.00 -15.79 -16.55
C TRP A 39 -7.66 -17.03 -15.72
N GLY A 40 -6.53 -17.68 -16.01
CA GLY A 40 -6.05 -18.83 -15.23
C GLY A 40 -5.81 -18.48 -13.76
N ALA A 41 -5.11 -17.37 -13.51
CA ALA A 41 -4.88 -16.86 -12.16
C ALA A 41 -6.19 -16.53 -11.43
N MET A 42 -7.11 -15.80 -12.06
CA MET A 42 -8.40 -15.44 -11.45
C MET A 42 -9.26 -16.66 -11.16
N ARG A 43 -9.30 -17.67 -12.04
CA ARG A 43 -10.05 -18.91 -11.80
C ARG A 43 -9.49 -19.70 -10.62
N HIS A 44 -8.16 -19.77 -10.49
CA HIS A 44 -7.53 -20.42 -9.36
C HIS A 44 -7.86 -19.69 -8.04
N ALA A 45 -7.67 -18.37 -8.00
CA ALA A 45 -8.03 -17.56 -6.83
C ALA A 45 -9.52 -17.70 -6.46
N TRP A 46 -10.40 -17.73 -7.46
CA TRP A 46 -11.84 -17.91 -7.27
C TRP A 46 -12.15 -19.27 -6.67
N SER A 47 -11.50 -20.35 -7.15
CA SER A 47 -11.69 -21.70 -6.61
C SER A 47 -11.25 -21.85 -5.15
N LEU A 48 -10.33 -21.00 -4.69
CA LEU A 48 -9.92 -20.94 -3.29
C LEU A 48 -10.86 -20.11 -2.42
N GLY A 49 -11.78 -19.34 -3.02
CA GLY A 49 -12.64 -18.38 -2.31
C GLY A 49 -11.91 -17.12 -1.88
N ALA A 50 -10.79 -16.78 -2.53
CA ALA A 50 -10.08 -15.53 -2.28
C ALA A 50 -10.84 -14.34 -2.92
N PRO A 51 -10.88 -13.16 -2.28
CA PRO A 51 -11.45 -11.97 -2.89
C PRO A 51 -10.69 -11.56 -4.16
N ILE A 52 -11.42 -11.16 -5.20
CA ILE A 52 -10.85 -10.78 -6.49
C ILE A 52 -11.32 -9.38 -6.89
N ALA A 53 -10.36 -8.49 -7.16
CA ALA A 53 -10.60 -7.26 -7.88
C ALA A 53 -9.96 -7.30 -9.26
N VAL A 54 -10.57 -6.63 -10.23
CA VAL A 54 -9.99 -6.47 -11.57
C VAL A 54 -9.99 -5.02 -12.01
N VAL A 55 -8.88 -4.58 -12.61
CA VAL A 55 -8.76 -3.28 -13.27
C VAL A 55 -8.77 -3.48 -14.78
N THR A 56 -9.87 -3.11 -15.42
CA THR A 56 -10.11 -3.37 -16.84
C THR A 56 -10.87 -2.26 -17.56
N GLN A 57 -10.67 -2.11 -18.87
CA GLN A 57 -11.51 -1.21 -19.67
C GLN A 57 -12.79 -1.88 -20.17
N GLN A 58 -12.90 -3.21 -20.05
CA GLN A 58 -14.05 -3.97 -20.50
C GLN A 58 -14.84 -4.51 -19.29
N PRO A 59 -15.80 -3.73 -18.74
CA PRO A 59 -16.55 -4.12 -17.55
C PRO A 59 -17.50 -5.31 -17.77
N THR A 60 -17.79 -5.67 -19.03
CA THR A 60 -18.61 -6.84 -19.38
C THR A 60 -17.78 -8.07 -19.75
N SER A 61 -16.46 -8.00 -19.62
CA SER A 61 -15.56 -9.12 -19.93
C SER A 61 -15.77 -10.30 -18.99
N GLU A 62 -15.35 -11.48 -19.42
CA GLU A 62 -15.38 -12.69 -18.59
C GLU A 62 -14.58 -12.47 -17.29
N ALA A 63 -13.39 -11.85 -17.38
CA ALA A 63 -12.60 -11.45 -16.21
C ALA A 63 -13.40 -10.57 -15.23
N ALA A 64 -14.15 -9.59 -15.75
CA ALA A 64 -14.99 -8.74 -14.90
C ALA A 64 -16.13 -9.49 -14.23
N GLN A 65 -16.74 -10.47 -14.92
CA GLN A 65 -17.81 -11.29 -14.36
C GLN A 65 -17.34 -12.22 -13.23
N LEU A 66 -16.06 -12.60 -13.23
CA LEU A 66 -15.47 -13.46 -12.19
C LEU A 66 -15.01 -12.67 -10.95
N ALA A 67 -14.86 -11.35 -11.04
CA ALA A 67 -14.34 -10.51 -9.96
C ALA A 67 -15.45 -10.00 -9.03
N ASP A 68 -15.15 -9.91 -7.73
CA ASP A 68 -16.03 -9.29 -6.73
C ASP A 68 -16.05 -7.76 -6.88
N ILE A 69 -14.93 -7.17 -7.31
CA ILE A 69 -14.76 -5.73 -7.47
C ILE A 69 -14.26 -5.42 -8.87
N ILE A 70 -15.03 -4.64 -9.63
CA ILE A 70 -14.66 -4.19 -10.98
C ILE A 70 -14.26 -2.71 -10.93
N ILE A 71 -13.01 -2.42 -11.28
CA ILE A 71 -12.49 -1.06 -11.42
C ILE A 71 -12.33 -0.76 -12.91
N ALA A 72 -13.28 -0.02 -13.47
CA ALA A 72 -13.35 0.23 -14.91
C ALA A 72 -13.13 1.70 -15.29
N PRO A 73 -11.86 2.18 -15.38
CA PRO A 73 -11.58 3.57 -15.74
C PRO A 73 -11.99 3.88 -17.18
N GLN A 74 -12.84 4.88 -17.34
CA GLN A 74 -13.33 5.36 -18.65
C GLN A 74 -12.31 6.31 -19.28
N THR A 75 -11.31 5.77 -19.99
CA THR A 75 -10.28 6.61 -20.63
C THR A 75 -10.63 7.04 -22.06
N GLY A 76 -11.69 6.48 -22.64
CA GLY A 76 -12.06 6.65 -24.06
C GLY A 76 -11.07 6.00 -25.05
N PRO A 77 -11.31 6.14 -26.37
CA PRO A 77 -10.50 5.52 -27.43
C PRO A 77 -9.04 5.95 -27.39
N GLU A 78 -8.11 5.03 -27.61
CA GLU A 78 -6.68 5.36 -27.68
C GLU A 78 -6.37 6.26 -28.88
N ALA A 79 -5.39 7.16 -28.71
CA ALA A 79 -4.99 8.08 -29.78
C ALA A 79 -4.42 7.34 -31.00
N VAL A 80 -3.70 6.25 -30.75
CA VAL A 80 -3.21 5.33 -31.78
C VAL A 80 -3.65 3.92 -31.41
N ALA A 81 -4.58 3.36 -32.18
CA ALA A 81 -5.06 2.00 -31.97
C ALA A 81 -3.92 0.99 -32.10
N GLY A 82 -3.82 0.04 -31.16
CA GLY A 82 -2.78 -0.99 -31.15
C GLY A 82 -1.42 -0.58 -30.59
N PHE A 83 -1.22 0.71 -30.26
CA PHE A 83 0.07 1.19 -29.72
C PHE A 83 0.16 1.03 -28.19
N GLY A 84 -0.12 -0.17 -27.69
CA GLY A 84 0.11 -0.55 -26.29
C GLY A 84 -0.79 0.14 -25.25
N ASN A 85 -1.94 0.66 -25.66
CA ASN A 85 -2.98 1.24 -24.79
C ASN A 85 -2.44 2.19 -23.69
N PRO A 86 -1.76 3.29 -24.07
CA PRO A 86 -1.04 4.14 -23.13
C PRO A 86 -1.96 4.77 -22.08
N LYS A 87 -3.18 5.20 -22.46
CA LYS A 87 -4.12 5.78 -21.48
C LYS A 87 -4.58 4.73 -20.47
N ALA A 88 -4.87 3.51 -20.93
CA ALA A 88 -5.22 2.39 -20.05
C ALA A 88 -4.12 2.11 -19.00
N ARG A 89 -2.85 2.07 -19.44
CA ARG A 89 -1.71 1.78 -18.57
C ARG A 89 -1.45 2.90 -17.56
N ILE A 90 -1.60 4.16 -17.96
CA ILE A 90 -1.48 5.30 -17.05
C ILE A 90 -2.60 5.25 -16.00
N ALA A 91 -3.83 4.97 -16.41
CA ALA A 91 -4.96 4.82 -15.49
C ALA A 91 -4.72 3.68 -14.48
N GLN A 92 -4.29 2.50 -14.94
CA GLN A 92 -3.94 1.37 -14.06
C GLN A 92 -2.84 1.75 -13.05
N ARG A 93 -1.77 2.43 -13.49
CA ARG A 93 -0.70 2.90 -12.60
C ARG A 93 -1.21 3.85 -11.52
N GLN A 94 -2.08 4.80 -11.88
CA GLN A 94 -2.67 5.72 -10.92
C GLN A 94 -3.57 4.99 -9.92
N ILE A 95 -4.39 4.05 -10.38
CA ILE A 95 -5.23 3.22 -9.51
C ILE A 95 -4.39 2.43 -8.51
N LEU A 96 -3.31 1.77 -8.97
CA LEU A 96 -2.38 1.06 -8.08
C LEU A 96 -1.72 1.99 -7.06
N THR A 97 -1.38 3.21 -7.48
CA THR A 97 -0.81 4.22 -6.59
C THR A 97 -1.82 4.64 -5.52
N MET A 98 -3.09 4.83 -5.89
CA MET A 98 -4.16 5.13 -4.93
C MET A 98 -4.40 3.99 -3.95
N LEU A 99 -4.44 2.74 -4.42
CA LEU A 99 -4.64 1.55 -3.58
C LEU A 99 -3.49 1.39 -2.57
N THR A 100 -2.25 1.40 -3.04
CA THR A 100 -1.08 1.26 -2.17
C THR A 100 -0.93 2.42 -1.17
N THR A 101 -1.29 3.65 -1.58
CA THR A 101 -1.34 4.81 -0.67
C THR A 101 -2.43 4.64 0.38
N GLY A 102 -3.63 4.21 -0.03
CA GLY A 102 -4.74 3.93 0.88
C GLY A 102 -4.40 2.86 1.90
N LEU A 103 -3.74 1.77 1.48
CA LEU A 103 -3.24 0.73 2.37
C LEU A 103 -2.21 1.29 3.36
N ALA A 104 -1.23 2.07 2.90
CA ALA A 104 -0.24 2.69 3.79
C ALA A 104 -0.88 3.61 4.85
N ILE A 105 -1.93 4.35 4.49
CA ILE A 105 -2.69 5.16 5.45
C ILE A 105 -3.42 4.26 6.45
N ARG A 106 -4.09 3.21 5.98
CA ARG A 106 -4.86 2.29 6.83
C ARG A 106 -3.99 1.44 7.76
N GLU A 107 -2.73 1.18 7.40
CA GLU A 107 -1.75 0.44 8.21
C GLU A 107 -0.97 1.33 9.18
N GLY A 108 -1.35 2.61 9.35
CA GLY A 108 -0.68 3.52 10.29
C GLY A 108 0.73 3.95 9.88
N ARG A 109 1.09 3.79 8.60
CA ARG A 109 2.39 4.22 8.05
C ARG A 109 2.44 5.72 7.75
N VAL A 110 1.28 6.38 7.81
CA VAL A 110 1.12 7.82 7.57
C VAL A 110 0.49 8.47 8.82
N TYR A 111 1.04 9.61 9.22
CA TYR A 111 0.45 10.51 10.22
C TYR A 111 0.20 11.86 9.58
N GLU A 112 -1.04 12.32 9.62
CA GLU A 112 -1.50 13.46 8.82
C GLU A 112 -1.21 13.23 7.32
N ASN A 113 -0.25 13.94 6.73
CA ASN A 113 0.24 13.73 5.38
C ASN A 113 1.73 13.31 5.35
N LEU A 114 2.30 12.95 6.50
CA LEU A 114 3.70 12.60 6.67
C LEU A 114 3.86 11.08 6.70
N ARG A 115 4.79 10.56 5.90
CA ARG A 115 5.22 9.17 5.99
C ARG A 115 6.02 8.98 7.27
N VAL A 116 5.59 8.11 8.19
CA VAL A 116 6.23 7.94 9.51
C VAL A 116 6.87 6.57 9.71
N ASP A 117 6.75 5.65 8.75
CA ASP A 117 7.33 4.29 8.76
C ASP A 117 8.74 4.20 8.13
N LEU A 118 9.45 5.32 8.01
CA LEU A 118 10.75 5.34 7.33
C LEU A 118 11.90 4.85 8.23
N GLN A 119 12.77 4.05 7.62
CA GLN A 119 14.08 3.68 8.17
C GLN A 119 15.15 4.55 7.52
N ALA A 120 16.02 5.13 8.33
CA ALA A 120 17.12 5.98 7.88
C ALA A 120 18.37 5.14 7.59
N ASN A 121 18.49 4.62 6.36
CA ASN A 121 19.63 3.81 5.94
C ASN A 121 20.71 4.64 5.24
N THR A 122 20.36 5.83 4.79
CA THR A 122 21.26 6.79 4.14
C THR A 122 21.22 8.14 4.84
N PRO A 123 22.27 8.99 4.69
CA PRO A 123 22.27 10.35 5.23
C PRO A 123 21.06 11.19 4.76
N HIS A 124 20.64 11.03 3.50
CA HIS A 124 19.47 11.70 2.96
C HIS A 124 18.17 11.26 3.64
N GLU A 125 18.01 9.96 3.92
CA GLU A 125 16.84 9.45 4.64
C GLU A 125 16.85 9.86 6.12
N ALA A 126 18.02 9.93 6.76
CA ALA A 126 18.16 10.43 8.13
C ALA A 126 17.72 11.90 8.23
N GLU A 127 18.15 12.75 7.28
CA GLU A 127 17.71 14.14 7.20
C GLU A 127 16.21 14.26 6.97
N ARG A 128 15.65 13.40 6.11
CA ARG A 128 14.21 13.33 5.88
C ARG A 128 13.45 12.93 7.14
N GLN A 129 13.97 11.99 7.93
CA GLN A 129 13.36 11.55 9.18
C GLN A 129 13.32 12.69 10.21
N ILE A 130 14.42 13.44 10.36
CA ILE A 130 14.47 14.62 11.22
C ILE A 130 13.43 15.66 10.78
N ALA A 131 13.36 15.96 9.47
CA ALA A 131 12.39 16.91 8.93
C ALA A 131 10.94 16.48 9.18
N ILE A 132 10.64 15.19 9.11
CA ILE A 132 9.31 14.63 9.39
C ILE A 132 8.96 14.78 10.87
N VAL A 133 9.89 14.48 11.79
CA VAL A 133 9.65 14.66 13.22
C VAL A 133 9.42 16.14 13.54
N MET A 134 10.22 17.05 12.98
CA MET A 134 10.01 18.49 13.14
C MET A 134 8.64 18.93 12.62
N ALA A 135 8.26 18.48 11.42
CA ALA A 135 6.97 18.84 10.82
C ALA A 135 5.78 18.31 11.63
N ALA A 136 5.88 17.09 12.18
CA ALA A 136 4.82 16.47 12.96
C ALA A 136 4.66 17.08 14.37
N THR A 137 5.75 17.61 14.95
CA THR A 137 5.78 18.05 16.35
C THR A 137 5.83 19.56 16.52
N GLY A 138 6.21 20.31 15.48
CA GLY A 138 6.55 21.73 15.57
C GLY A 138 7.88 22.01 16.28
N GLY A 139 8.62 20.96 16.69
CA GLY A 139 9.87 21.08 17.44
C GLY A 139 11.07 21.51 16.59
N SER A 140 12.13 21.91 17.28
CA SER A 140 13.41 22.24 16.69
C SER A 140 14.14 21.01 16.15
N ARG A 141 15.12 21.25 15.26
CA ARG A 141 16.00 20.21 14.74
C ARG A 141 16.78 19.48 15.84
N SER A 142 17.16 20.19 16.90
CA SER A 142 17.90 19.60 18.02
C SER A 142 17.02 18.63 18.80
N GLU A 143 15.78 19.03 19.13
CA GLU A 143 14.81 18.18 19.81
C GLU A 143 14.45 16.95 18.98
N ALA A 144 14.22 17.12 17.68
CA ALA A 144 13.94 16.01 16.76
C ALA A 144 15.09 14.98 16.71
N LYS A 145 16.34 15.46 16.63
CA LYS A 145 17.52 14.58 16.66
C LYS A 145 17.66 13.83 17.98
N ALA A 146 17.48 14.52 19.10
CA ALA A 146 17.56 13.93 20.43
C ALA A 146 16.46 12.87 20.63
N ALA A 147 15.24 13.15 20.20
CA ALA A 147 14.12 12.22 20.27
C ALA A 147 14.36 10.98 19.41
N LEU A 148 14.78 11.15 18.15
CA LEU A 148 15.13 10.04 17.27
C LEU A 148 16.25 9.18 17.86
N ALA A 149 17.30 9.79 18.42
CA ALA A 149 18.38 9.06 19.08
C ALA A 149 17.88 8.25 20.29
N SER A 150 17.03 8.85 21.12
CA SER A 150 16.45 8.19 22.30
C SER A 150 15.51 7.04 21.93
N CYS A 151 14.91 7.09 20.74
CA CYS A 151 13.99 6.09 20.22
C CYS A 151 14.64 5.09 19.25
N ASN A 152 15.97 4.96 19.25
CA ASN A 152 16.73 4.10 18.34
C ASN A 152 16.35 4.29 16.85
N GLN A 153 16.22 5.55 16.44
CA GLN A 153 15.78 6.00 15.10
C GLN A 153 14.37 5.53 14.70
N HIS A 154 13.52 5.18 15.67
CA HIS A 154 12.12 4.85 15.39
C HIS A 154 11.26 6.11 15.32
N CYS A 155 10.97 6.56 14.09
CA CYS A 155 10.28 7.84 13.81
C CYS A 155 8.93 7.99 14.55
N ARG A 156 8.06 6.98 14.49
CA ARG A 156 6.75 7.02 15.16
C ARG A 156 6.88 7.23 16.68
N THR A 157 7.83 6.54 17.31
CA THR A 157 8.06 6.66 18.76
C THR A 157 8.59 8.04 19.10
N ALA A 158 9.52 8.58 18.32
CA ALA A 158 10.04 9.93 18.54
C ALA A 158 8.93 10.99 18.44
N ILE A 159 8.02 10.87 17.46
CA ILE A 159 6.89 11.79 17.34
C ILE A 159 5.95 11.66 18.54
N LEU A 160 5.59 10.43 18.93
CA LEU A 160 4.69 10.23 20.08
C LEU A 160 5.31 10.76 21.38
N MET A 161 6.60 10.45 21.62
CA MET A 161 7.35 10.92 22.79
C MET A 161 7.29 12.44 22.91
N LEU A 162 7.57 13.16 21.80
CA LEU A 162 7.55 14.62 21.79
C LEU A 162 6.14 15.21 21.95
N LEU A 163 5.11 14.61 21.35
CA LEU A 163 3.74 15.12 21.42
C LEU A 163 3.01 14.79 22.73
N SER A 164 3.39 13.70 23.40
CA SER A 164 2.74 13.24 24.65
C SER A 164 3.52 13.57 25.92
N GLY A 165 4.82 13.88 25.80
CA GLY A 165 5.71 14.07 26.94
C GLY A 165 6.12 12.79 27.66
N LEU A 166 5.70 11.62 27.16
CA LEU A 166 6.15 10.32 27.64
C LEU A 166 7.64 10.10 27.38
N ASP A 167 8.27 9.17 28.10
CA ASP A 167 9.61 8.71 27.74
C ASP A 167 9.59 7.77 26.52
N ALA A 168 10.78 7.48 25.97
CA ALA A 168 10.91 6.67 24.76
C ALA A 168 10.39 5.23 24.92
N TRP A 169 10.49 4.64 26.12
CA TRP A 169 10.03 3.28 26.39
C TRP A 169 8.50 3.24 26.48
N GLN A 170 7.91 4.15 27.27
CA GLN A 170 6.46 4.32 27.39
C GLN A 170 5.81 4.61 26.04
N ALA A 171 6.40 5.51 25.25
CA ALA A 171 5.91 5.82 23.90
C ALA A 171 6.01 4.60 22.97
N ARG A 172 7.04 3.75 23.11
CA ARG A 172 7.18 2.54 22.28
C ARG A 172 6.15 1.49 22.64
N GLU A 173 5.92 1.28 23.93
CA GLU A 173 4.91 0.35 24.44
C GLU A 173 3.51 0.77 23.99
N LEU A 174 3.14 2.04 24.21
CA LEU A 174 1.84 2.56 23.81
C LEU A 174 1.61 2.48 22.29
N LEU A 175 2.64 2.69 21.47
CA LEU A 175 2.52 2.47 20.02
C LEU A 175 2.27 1.00 19.68
N ALA A 176 2.95 0.08 20.35
CA ALA A 176 2.80 -1.35 20.09
C ALA A 176 1.39 -1.84 20.45
N GLU A 177 0.84 -1.38 21.58
CA GLU A 177 -0.55 -1.67 22.00
C GLU A 177 -1.59 -1.23 20.97
N HIS A 178 -1.28 -0.18 20.21
CA HIS A 178 -2.15 0.39 19.19
C HIS A 178 -1.71 0.04 17.76
N ASN A 179 -1.01 -1.09 17.56
CA ASN A 179 -0.59 -1.58 16.24
C ASN A 179 0.19 -0.54 15.41
N ASP A 180 1.06 0.24 16.05
CA ASP A 180 1.83 1.34 15.47
C ASP A 180 0.98 2.49 14.86
N HIS A 181 -0.33 2.57 15.16
CA HIS A 181 -1.17 3.69 14.74
C HIS A 181 -0.94 4.93 15.61
N LEU A 182 -0.02 5.79 15.17
CA LEU A 182 0.39 7.00 15.90
C LEU A 182 -0.79 7.90 16.34
N ARG A 183 -1.78 8.13 15.48
CA ARG A 183 -2.96 8.95 15.82
C ARG A 183 -3.80 8.34 16.94
N ILE A 184 -3.91 7.02 16.99
CA ILE A 184 -4.70 6.31 18.00
C ILE A 184 -3.94 6.34 19.32
N ALA A 185 -2.65 6.02 19.30
CA ALA A 185 -1.78 6.06 20.47
C ALA A 185 -1.72 7.46 21.10
N LEU A 186 -1.61 8.52 20.30
CA LEU A 186 -1.58 9.89 20.82
C LEU A 186 -2.87 10.28 21.55
N ARG A 187 -4.04 9.88 21.02
CA ARG A 187 -5.33 10.14 21.69
C ARG A 187 -5.44 9.38 23.01
N ALA A 188 -4.95 8.15 23.06
CA ALA A 188 -4.91 7.37 24.29
C ALA A 188 -4.04 8.05 25.35
N ALA A 189 -2.84 8.51 25.00
CA ALA A 189 -1.95 9.25 25.91
C ALA A 189 -2.62 10.50 26.49
N GLN A 190 -3.34 11.27 25.67
CA GLN A 190 -4.03 12.49 26.07
C GLN A 190 -5.25 12.26 26.96
N THR A 191 -5.79 11.03 26.99
CA THR A 191 -6.95 10.69 27.83
C THR A 191 -6.52 10.26 29.23
N VAL A 192 -5.25 9.89 29.40
CA VAL A 192 -4.67 9.40 30.67
C VAL A 192 -3.98 10.53 31.46
N ALA A 193 -3.67 11.65 30.80
CA ALA A 193 -3.08 12.86 31.40
C ALA A 193 -4.16 13.83 31.91
#